data_AF-A0A398CWK3-F1
#
_entry.id   AF-A0A398CWK3-F1
#
_cell.length_a   1.000
_cell.length_b   1.000
_cell.length_c   1.000
_cell.angle_alpha   90.00
_cell.angle_beta   90.00
_cell.angle_gamma   90.00
#
_symmetry.space_group_name_H-M   'P 1'
#
loop_
_entity.id
_entity.type
_entity.pdbx_description
1 polymer ?
#
loop_
_entity_poly.entity_id
_entity_poly.type
_entity_poly.pdbx_seq_one_letter_code
_entity_poly.pdbx_strand_id
1 'polypeptide(L)'
;MRMMTLDRLDDRWWPQAHRIYDGAFPHGRKPDSVISAMFDRRMAHLHLLIKDGDGDPELLAMAISGTTGNLLLIDYVAVSEDARAWA
;
A
#
# COMPACT_ATOMS: atom_id res chain seq x y z
N MET A 1 -7.77 12.21 8.74
CA MET A 1 -7.27 11.13 7.86
C MET A 1 -7.25 11.66 6.44
N ARG A 2 -6.23 11.30 5.66
CA ARG A 2 -6.01 11.76 4.29
C ARG A 2 -5.64 10.57 3.42
N MET A 3 -6.22 10.52 2.23
CA MET A 3 -5.84 9.54 1.21
C MET A 3 -4.74 10.11 0.31
N MET A 4 -3.78 9.26 -0.06
CA MET A 4 -2.71 9.61 -1.00
C MET A 4 -2.48 8.47 -1.97
N THR A 5 -2.21 8.79 -3.23
CA THR A 5 -1.88 7.81 -4.27
C THR A 5 -0.52 8.16 -4.86
N LEU A 6 0.35 7.16 -4.96
CA LEU A 6 1.69 7.26 -5.52
C LEU A 6 1.79 6.31 -6.72
N ASP A 7 2.49 6.74 -7.76
CA ASP A 7 2.83 5.96 -8.95
C ASP A 7 4.23 5.33 -8.84
N ARG A 8 4.87 5.46 -7.67
CA ARG A 8 6.20 4.93 -7.36
C ARG A 8 6.29 4.47 -5.91
N LEU A 9 7.22 3.56 -5.64
CA LEU A 9 7.63 3.22 -4.28
C LEU A 9 8.65 4.26 -3.82
N ASP A 10 8.24 5.18 -2.94
CA ASP A 10 9.16 6.15 -2.37
C ASP A 10 9.72 5.70 -1.01
N ASP A 11 10.90 6.22 -0.66
CA ASP A 11 11.63 5.82 0.54
C ASP A 11 10.94 6.25 1.85
N ARG A 12 9.95 7.15 1.78
CA ARG A 12 9.23 7.63 2.96
C ARG A 12 8.08 6.68 3.32
N TRP A 13 7.26 6.31 2.34
CA TRP A 13 6.00 5.62 2.57
C TRP A 13 6.07 4.12 2.30
N TRP A 14 6.90 3.69 1.33
CA TRP A 14 6.98 2.27 1.00
C TRP A 14 7.42 1.40 2.19
N PRO A 15 8.45 1.74 2.99
CA PRO A 15 8.82 0.92 4.15
C PRO A 15 7.70 0.76 5.18
N GLN A 16 6.78 1.73 5.29
CA GLN A 16 5.64 1.65 6.20
C GLN A 16 4.52 0.80 5.59
N ALA A 17 4.19 1.02 4.32
CA ALA A 17 3.18 0.25 3.61
C ALA A 17 3.59 -1.23 3.45
N HIS A 18 4.87 -1.48 3.23
CA HIS A 18 5.44 -2.83 3.11
C HIS A 18 5.29 -3.63 4.40
N ARG A 19 5.47 -3.01 5.58
CA ARG A 19 5.17 -3.67 6.87
C ARG A 19 3.70 -4.07 7.01
N ILE A 20 2.77 -3.22 6.59
CA ILE A 20 1.33 -3.54 6.58
C ILE A 20 1.05 -4.69 5.59
N TYR A 21 1.66 -4.63 4.40
CA TYR A 21 1.53 -5.65 3.36
C TYR A 21 2.06 -7.02 3.81
N ASP A 22 3.28 -7.06 4.37
CA ASP A 22 3.91 -8.28 4.88
C ASP A 22 3.11 -8.90 6.02
N GLY A 23 2.64 -8.07 6.96
CA GLY A 23 1.81 -8.55 8.08
C GLY A 23 0.43 -9.05 7.65
N ALA A 24 -0.17 -8.46 6.61
CA ALA A 24 -1.48 -8.86 6.12
C ALA A 24 -1.44 -10.10 5.20
N PHE A 25 -0.34 -10.32 4.48
CA PHE A 25 -0.20 -11.39 3.51
C PHE A 25 1.09 -12.21 3.73
N PRO A 26 1.21 -12.93 4.85
CA PRO A 26 2.41 -13.72 5.16
C PRO A 26 2.66 -14.84 4.15
N HIS A 27 1.63 -15.27 3.41
CA HIS A 27 1.69 -16.30 2.37
C HIS A 27 0.93 -15.85 1.11
N GLY A 28 1.33 -16.35 -0.06
CA GLY A 28 0.65 -16.07 -1.33
C GLY A 28 0.85 -14.67 -1.89
N ARG A 29 1.64 -13.83 -1.20
CA ARG A 29 2.00 -12.49 -1.65
C ARG A 29 3.01 -12.53 -2.80
N LYS A 30 2.96 -11.54 -3.68
CA LYS A 30 4.00 -11.35 -4.70
C LYS A 30 5.36 -11.11 -4.03
N PRO A 31 6.46 -11.67 -4.58
CA PRO A 31 7.81 -11.30 -4.15
C PRO A 31 8.05 -9.80 -4.29
N ASP A 32 8.90 -9.23 -3.43
CA ASP A 32 9.18 -7.78 -3.44
C ASP A 32 9.76 -7.32 -4.79
N SER A 33 10.56 -8.16 -5.44
CA SER A 33 11.07 -7.88 -6.79
C SER A 33 9.98 -7.74 -7.84
N VAL A 34 8.87 -8.48 -7.71
CA VAL A 34 7.70 -8.35 -8.61
C VAL A 34 6.98 -7.05 -8.32
N ILE A 35 6.79 -6.70 -7.04
CA ILE A 35 6.17 -5.42 -6.65
C ILE A 35 7.00 -4.26 -7.20
N SER A 36 8.31 -4.21 -6.95
CA SER A 36 9.19 -3.16 -7.49
C SER A 36 9.10 -3.06 -9.01
N ALA A 37 9.16 -4.19 -9.72
CA ALA A 37 9.04 -4.21 -11.17
C ALA A 37 7.69 -3.68 -11.69
N MET A 38 6.59 -3.86 -10.94
CA MET A 38 5.28 -3.29 -11.31
C MET A 38 5.29 -1.77 -11.26
N PHE A 39 5.95 -1.17 -10.25
CA PHE A 39 6.09 0.28 -10.13
C PHE A 39 7.12 0.85 -11.12
N ASP A 40 8.25 0.18 -11.34
CA ASP A 40 9.26 0.58 -12.33
C ASP A 40 8.68 0.65 -13.75
N ARG A 41 7.75 -0.27 -14.07
CA ARG A 41 7.03 -0.31 -15.35
C ARG A 41 5.82 0.63 -15.40
N ARG A 42 5.57 1.42 -14.34
CA ARG A 42 4.40 2.31 -14.19
C ARG A 42 3.07 1.60 -14.41
N MET A 43 3.00 0.33 -13.98
CA MET A 43 1.80 -0.51 -14.11
C MET A 43 0.94 -0.50 -12.84
N ALA A 44 1.43 0.10 -11.76
CA ALA A 44 0.80 0.05 -10.45
C ALA A 44 0.76 1.41 -9.75
N HIS A 45 -0.22 1.53 -8.85
CA HIS A 45 -0.36 2.65 -7.94
C HIS A 45 -0.42 2.12 -6.50
N LEU A 46 0.24 2.83 -5.59
CA LEU A 46 0.18 2.61 -4.15
C LEU A 46 -0.77 3.64 -3.54
N HIS A 47 -1.87 3.17 -2.98
CA HIS A 47 -2.83 3.97 -2.25
C HIS A 47 -2.58 3.85 -0.75
N LEU A 48 -2.69 4.96 -0.04
CA LEU A 48 -2.37 5.07 1.37
C LEU A 48 -3.49 5.81 2.10
N LEU A 49 -3.86 5.34 3.29
CA LEU A 49 -4.69 6.07 4.24
C LEU A 49 -3.83 6.50 5.41
N ILE A 50 -3.63 7.80 5.54
CA ILE A 50 -2.72 8.40 6.50
C ILE A 50 -3.54 9.16 7.55
N LYS A 51 -3.18 9.02 8.82
CA LYS A 51 -3.67 9.85 9.90
C LYS A 51 -2.59 10.89 10.23
N ASP A 52 -2.87 12.12 9.81
CA ASP A 52 -2.06 13.27 10.18
C ASP A 52 -2.33 13.62 11.67
N GLY A 53 -1.32 14.16 12.36
CA GLY A 53 -1.38 14.58 13.76
C GLY A 53 -0.18 15.46 14.10
N ASP A 54 0.00 15.81 15.39
CA ASP A 54 1.09 16.69 15.84
C ASP A 54 2.48 16.02 15.80
N GLY A 55 2.55 14.70 15.56
CA GLY A 55 3.77 13.91 15.42
C GLY A 55 3.98 13.34 14.01
N ASP A 56 4.76 12.27 13.92
CA ASP A 56 4.96 11.57 12.65
C ASP A 56 3.62 11.02 12.12
N PRO A 57 3.35 11.13 10.81
CA PRO A 57 2.11 10.65 10.24
C PRO A 57 2.01 9.14 10.36
N GLU A 58 0.85 8.67 10.81
CA GLU A 58 0.57 7.26 11.02
C GLU A 58 -0.10 6.67 9.76
N LEU A 59 0.48 5.60 9.21
CA LEU A 59 -0.13 4.88 8.09
C LEU A 59 -1.14 3.85 8.62
N LEU A 60 -2.41 4.05 8.30
CA LEU A 60 -3.51 3.19 8.77
C LEU A 60 -3.86 2.07 7.79
N ALA A 61 -3.69 2.30 6.49
CA ALA A 61 -4.01 1.31 5.46
C ALA A 61 -3.22 1.55 4.18
N MET A 62 -3.12 0.50 3.38
CA MET A 62 -2.52 0.54 2.05
C MET A 62 -3.32 -0.29 1.05
N ALA A 63 -3.20 0.07 -0.23
CA ALA A 63 -3.63 -0.78 -1.34
C ALA A 63 -2.68 -0.66 -2.53
N ILE A 64 -2.53 -1.72 -3.31
CA ILE A 64 -1.87 -1.69 -4.63
C ILE A 64 -2.93 -1.95 -5.68
N SER A 65 -2.99 -1.08 -6.68
CA SER A 65 -3.84 -1.29 -7.85
C SER A 65 -3.03 -1.22 -9.13
N GLY A 66 -3.57 -1.79 -10.20
CA GLY A 66 -3.05 -1.66 -11.56
C GLY A 66 -4.20 -1.58 -12.55
N THR A 67 -3.92 -1.11 -13.76
CA THR A 67 -4.93 -1.05 -14.83
C THR A 67 -4.57 -2.02 -15.94
N THR A 68 -5.59 -2.67 -16.50
CA THR A 68 -5.44 -3.53 -17.69
C THR A 68 -6.64 -3.33 -18.60
N GLY A 69 -6.42 -2.72 -19.76
CA GLY A 69 -7.50 -2.22 -20.60
C GLY A 69 -8.39 -1.23 -19.83
N ASN A 70 -9.69 -1.53 -19.75
CA ASN A 70 -10.68 -0.73 -19.02
C ASN A 70 -10.96 -1.26 -17.60
N LEU A 71 -10.13 -2.17 -17.07
CA LEU A 71 -10.30 -2.76 -15.76
C LEU A 71 -9.30 -2.18 -14.76
N LEU A 72 -9.78 -1.89 -13.54
CA LEU A 72 -8.96 -1.60 -12.38
C LEU A 72 -8.84 -2.88 -11.55
N LEU A 73 -7.63 -3.43 -11.48
CA LEU A 73 -7.31 -4.56 -10.61
C LEU A 73 -6.81 -4.02 -9.28
N ILE A 74 -7.42 -4.45 -8.17
CA ILE A 74 -6.92 -4.19 -6.82
C ILE A 74 -6.33 -5.50 -6.30
N ASP A 75 -5.03 -5.49 -6.09
CA ASP A 75 -4.23 -6.61 -5.60
C ASP A 75 -2.93 -5.98 -5.06
N TYR A 76 -2.94 -5.42 -3.84
CA TYR A 76 -3.63 -5.86 -2.62
C TYR A 76 -4.39 -4.73 -1.89
N VAL A 77 -5.14 -5.03 -0.81
CA VAL A 77 -5.66 -4.04 0.16
C VAL A 77 -5.51 -4.56 1.60
N ALA A 78 -4.97 -3.74 2.49
CA ALA A 78 -4.74 -4.10 3.89
C ALA A 78 -4.81 -2.90 4.83
N VAL A 79 -5.29 -3.14 6.05
CA VAL A 79 -5.32 -2.17 7.16
C VAL A 79 -4.25 -2.58 8.19
N SER A 80 -3.56 -1.62 8.83
CA SER A 80 -2.60 -1.90 9.90
C SER A 80 -3.30 -2.57 11.08
N GLU A 81 -2.60 -3.44 11.81
CA GLU A 81 -3.19 -4.18 12.93
C GLU A 81 -3.77 -3.25 14.01
N ASP A 82 -3.03 -2.20 14.37
CA ASP A 82 -3.45 -1.19 15.34
C ASP A 82 -4.73 -0.44 14.93
N ALA A 83 -5.00 -0.34 13.63
CA ALA A 83 -6.20 0.32 13.08
C ALA A 83 -7.38 -0.64 12.85
N ARG A 84 -7.20 -1.96 13.03
CA ARG A 84 -8.26 -2.97 12.84
C ARG A 84 -9.27 -3.03 13.99
N ALA A 85 -9.06 -2.30 15.08
CA ALA A 85 -9.98 -2.21 16.19
C ALA A 85 -11.18 -1.28 15.87
N TRP A 86 -12.07 -1.77 15.00
CA TRP A 86 -13.47 -1.38 14.97
C TRP A 86 -14.30 -2.66 15.14
N ALA A 87 -14.57 -3.01 16.40
CA ALA A 87 -15.63 -3.92 16.82
C ALA A 87 -16.15 -3.44 18.19
#